data_AF-A0N0S2-F1
#
_entry.id   AF-A0N0S2-F1
#
_cell.length_a   1.000
_cell.length_b   1.000
_cell.length_c   1.000
_cell.angle_alpha   90.00
_cell.angle_beta   90.00
_cell.angle_gamma   90.00
#
_symmetry.space_group_name_H-M   'P 1'
#
loop_
_entity.id
_entity.type
_entity.pdbx_description
1 polymer ?
#
loop_
_entity_poly.entity_id
_entity_poly.type
_entity_poly.pdbx_seq_one_letter_code
_entity_poly.pdbx_strand_id
1 'polypeptide(L)'
;VTVTGPRGSLTRNFRHMQIEILKSGKDTIRVRKWFGLRKELATIRTVCTHIKNMIKGVTLGFRYKMRSVYAHFPINISLQEKGSVVEIRNFLGEKVVRKVVLPQGVVAAMSTKQKDELIIDGNDLEQVSQVAARIQQST
;
A
#
# COMPACT_ATOMS: atom_id res chain seq x y z
N VAL A 1 -1.44 16.76 -5.93
CA VAL A 1 -1.98 16.87 -4.56
C VAL A 1 -0.93 16.35 -3.60
N THR A 2 -0.55 17.20 -2.64
CA THR A 2 0.39 16.89 -1.57
C THR A 2 -0.37 16.91 -0.25
N VAL A 3 -0.22 15.88 0.57
CA VAL A 3 -0.86 15.76 1.88
C VAL A 3 0.25 15.55 2.90
N THR A 4 0.29 16.39 3.93
CA THR A 4 1.30 16.35 5.00
C THR A 4 0.62 16.05 6.33
N GLY A 5 1.25 15.22 7.15
CA GLY A 5 0.75 14.86 8.48
C GLY A 5 1.87 14.40 9.40
N PRO A 6 1.54 13.95 10.62
CA PRO A 6 2.54 13.57 11.63
C PRO A 6 3.44 12.41 11.21
N ARG A 7 2.95 11.48 10.39
CA ARG A 7 3.74 10.33 9.91
C ARG A 7 4.59 10.63 8.66
N GLY A 8 4.47 11.82 8.07
CA GLY A 8 5.21 12.22 6.87
C GLY A 8 4.34 12.91 5.82
N SER A 9 4.82 12.90 4.57
CA SER A 9 4.13 13.52 3.43
C SER A 9 3.90 12.50 2.31
N LEU A 10 2.76 12.62 1.63
CA LEU A 10 2.40 11.83 0.45
C LEU A 10 2.07 12.76 -0.70
N THR A 11 2.59 12.45 -1.88
CA THR A 11 2.39 13.23 -3.09
C THR A 11 1.80 12.35 -4.18
N ARG A 12 0.73 12.82 -4.81
CA ARG A 12 0.10 12.13 -5.95
C ARG A 12 -0.33 13.08 -7.05
N ASN A 13 -0.11 12.66 -8.29
CA ASN A 13 -0.46 13.41 -9.48
C ASN A 13 -1.83 12.98 -10.04
N PHE A 14 -2.75 13.94 -10.16
CA PHE A 14 -4.09 13.74 -10.75
C PHE A 14 -4.28 14.54 -12.06
N ARG A 15 -3.21 15.10 -12.64
CA ARG A 15 -3.27 15.99 -13.82
C ARG A 15 -3.94 15.34 -15.04
N HIS A 16 -3.80 14.02 -15.20
CA HIS A 16 -4.36 13.27 -16.32
C HIS A 16 -5.91 13.23 -16.34
N MET A 17 -6.58 13.47 -15.20
CA MET A 17 -8.05 13.41 -15.13
C MET A 17 -8.72 14.75 -15.51
N GLN A 18 -7.95 15.83 -15.64
CA GLN A 18 -8.46 17.19 -15.93
C GLN A 18 -9.62 17.60 -14.99
N ILE A 19 -9.41 17.47 -13.68
CA ILE A 19 -10.38 17.81 -12.63
C ILE A 19 -9.87 19.00 -11.85
N GLU A 20 -10.77 19.90 -11.46
CA GLU A 20 -10.49 21.03 -10.60
C GLU A 20 -10.55 20.59 -9.13
N ILE A 21 -9.44 20.76 -8.40
CA ILE A 21 -9.33 20.44 -6.98
C ILE A 21 -9.00 21.72 -6.24
N LEU A 22 -9.93 22.20 -5.43
CA LEU A 22 -9.81 23.43 -4.65
C LEU A 22 -9.94 23.13 -3.15
N LYS A 23 -9.14 23.81 -2.33
CA LYS A 23 -9.34 23.81 -0.88
C LYS A 23 -10.42 24.84 -0.53
N SER A 24 -11.63 24.36 -0.25
CA SER A 24 -12.79 25.20 0.07
C SER A 24 -12.83 25.45 1.58
N GLY A 25 -12.01 26.38 2.08
CA GLY A 25 -11.91 26.70 3.50
C GLY A 25 -10.83 25.90 4.24
N LYS A 26 -10.92 25.80 5.58
CA LYS A 26 -9.88 25.13 6.40
C LYS A 26 -9.86 23.61 6.25
N ASP A 27 -11.04 22.98 6.29
CA ASP A 27 -11.17 21.52 6.46
C ASP A 27 -11.87 20.81 5.29
N THR A 28 -12.30 21.55 4.26
CA THR A 28 -13.01 20.93 3.12
C THR A 28 -12.23 21.08 1.82
N ILE A 29 -12.22 20.00 1.04
CA ILE A 29 -11.65 19.95 -0.30
C ILE A 29 -12.81 19.75 -1.27
N ARG A 30 -12.93 20.65 -2.23
CA ARG A 30 -13.93 20.59 -3.30
C ARG A 30 -13.26 20.04 -4.56
N VAL A 31 -13.81 18.95 -5.08
CA VAL A 31 -13.39 18.33 -6.34
C VAL A 31 -14.52 18.52 -7.34
N ARG A 32 -14.24 19.17 -8.47
CA ARG A 32 -15.23 19.51 -9.50
C ARG A 32 -14.71 19.19 -10.89
N LYS A 33 -15.60 18.68 -11.75
CA LYS A 33 -15.38 18.54 -13.18
C LYS A 33 -16.43 19.37 -13.91
N TRP A 34 -16.01 20.20 -14.85
CA TRP A 34 -16.91 20.96 -15.71
C TRP A 34 -17.36 20.07 -16.88
N PHE A 35 -18.66 20.09 -17.19
CA PHE A 35 -19.25 19.36 -18.33
C PHE A 35 -18.83 17.88 -18.40
N GLY A 36 -18.78 17.19 -17.25
CA GLY A 36 -18.24 15.84 -17.16
C GLY A 36 -19.14 14.78 -17.83
N LEU A 37 -18.54 13.95 -18.69
CA LEU A 37 -19.19 12.76 -19.23
C LEU A 37 -19.32 11.65 -18.17
N ARG A 38 -20.16 10.62 -18.42
CA ARG A 38 -20.40 9.52 -17.46
C ARG A 38 -19.10 8.88 -16.91
N LYS A 39 -18.10 8.66 -17.76
CA LYS A 39 -16.78 8.12 -17.35
C LYS A 39 -16.02 9.09 -16.45
N GLU A 40 -16.07 10.38 -16.75
CA GLU A 40 -15.36 11.40 -15.97
C GLU A 40 -16.04 11.67 -14.62
N LEU A 41 -17.37 11.62 -14.55
CA LEU A 41 -18.10 11.72 -13.29
C LEU A 41 -17.69 10.63 -12.30
N ALA A 42 -17.43 9.40 -12.79
CA ALA A 42 -16.93 8.32 -11.95
C ALA A 42 -15.54 8.62 -11.35
N THR A 43 -14.68 9.35 -12.09
CA THR A 43 -13.33 9.71 -11.61
C THR A 43 -13.34 10.70 -10.45
N ILE A 44 -14.39 11.50 -10.28
CA ILE A 44 -14.51 12.40 -9.12
C ILE A 44 -14.49 11.59 -7.82
N ARG A 45 -15.27 10.49 -7.78
CA ARG A 45 -15.34 9.64 -6.59
C ARG A 45 -14.01 8.96 -6.31
N THR A 46 -13.29 8.50 -7.34
CA THR A 46 -11.98 7.86 -7.17
C THR A 46 -10.94 8.83 -6.62
N VAL A 47 -10.88 10.06 -7.13
CA VAL A 47 -9.99 11.11 -6.59
C VAL A 47 -10.30 11.40 -5.13
N CYS A 48 -11.58 11.57 -4.78
CA CYS A 48 -11.99 11.78 -3.39
C CYS A 48 -11.56 10.62 -2.48
N THR A 49 -11.68 9.37 -2.93
CA THR A 49 -11.23 8.21 -2.14
C THR A 49 -9.71 8.16 -2.01
N HIS A 50 -8.96 8.47 -3.06
CA HIS A 50 -7.50 8.51 -2.98
C HIS A 50 -7.03 9.58 -1.99
N ILE A 51 -7.60 10.79 -2.03
CA ILE A 51 -7.27 11.87 -1.08
C ILE A 51 -7.61 11.45 0.35
N LYS A 52 -8.77 10.83 0.58
CA LYS A 52 -9.17 10.32 1.90
C LYS A 52 -8.20 9.26 2.42
N ASN A 53 -7.72 8.38 1.55
CA ASN A 53 -6.72 7.38 1.90
C ASN A 53 -5.37 8.02 2.21
N MET A 54 -4.92 9.02 1.43
CA MET A 54 -3.69 9.76 1.72
C MET A 54 -3.76 10.46 3.10
N ILE A 55 -4.89 11.09 3.44
CA ILE A 55 -5.08 11.73 4.75
C ILE A 55 -5.02 10.70 5.89
N LYS A 56 -5.71 9.56 5.75
CA LYS A 56 -5.64 8.46 6.74
C LYS A 56 -4.22 7.89 6.86
N GLY A 57 -3.51 7.79 5.74
CA GLY A 57 -2.15 7.29 5.67
C GLY A 57 -1.14 8.14 6.45
N VAL A 58 -1.18 9.45 6.29
CA VAL A 58 -0.26 10.36 7.00
C VAL A 58 -0.62 10.59 8.47
N THR A 59 -1.84 10.25 8.89
CA THR A 59 -2.30 10.41 10.28
C THR A 59 -2.15 9.14 11.09
N LEU A 60 -2.71 8.03 10.60
CA LEU A 60 -2.76 6.74 11.29
C LEU A 60 -1.77 5.72 10.69
N GLY A 61 -1.61 5.73 9.36
CA GLY A 61 -0.87 4.70 8.62
C GLY A 61 -1.74 3.49 8.28
N PHE A 62 -1.20 2.60 7.45
CA PHE A 62 -1.83 1.35 7.04
C PHE A 62 -0.97 0.16 7.44
N ARG A 63 -1.63 -0.91 7.90
CA ARG A 63 -1.00 -2.18 8.29
C ARG A 63 -1.73 -3.34 7.65
N TYR A 64 -1.00 -4.16 6.91
CA TYR A 64 -1.46 -5.44 6.39
C TYR A 64 -0.83 -6.56 7.20
N LYS A 65 -1.65 -7.52 7.60
CA LYS A 65 -1.22 -8.74 8.29
C LYS A 65 -1.43 -9.90 7.33
N MET A 66 -0.33 -10.53 6.92
CA MET A 66 -0.32 -11.71 6.08
C MET A 66 0.09 -12.90 6.92
N ARG A 67 -0.50 -14.07 6.66
CA ARG A 67 -0.15 -15.30 7.35
C ARG A 67 0.15 -16.37 6.32
N SER A 68 1.33 -16.99 6.41
CA SER A 68 1.64 -18.14 5.58
C SER A 68 0.93 -19.38 6.12
N VAL A 69 0.30 -20.13 5.21
CA VAL A 69 -0.44 -21.35 5.51
C VAL A 69 0.13 -22.47 4.64
N TYR A 70 0.36 -23.64 5.24
CA TYR A 70 0.90 -24.81 4.59
C TYR A 70 0.37 -26.09 5.24
N ALA A 71 0.34 -27.18 4.48
CA ALA A 71 -0.04 -28.52 4.98
C ALA A 71 1.17 -29.45 5.10
N HIS A 72 1.99 -29.55 4.06
CA HIS A 72 3.12 -30.48 4.00
C HIS A 72 4.49 -29.80 4.02
N PHE A 73 4.71 -28.81 3.15
CA PHE A 73 5.99 -28.12 3.06
C PHE A 73 5.95 -26.81 3.87
N PRO A 74 6.75 -26.67 4.95
CA PRO A 74 6.78 -25.44 5.73
C PRO A 74 7.43 -24.31 4.93
N ILE A 75 6.70 -23.20 4.79
CA ILE A 75 7.18 -22.02 4.05
C ILE A 75 8.01 -21.15 4.99
N ASN A 76 9.25 -20.85 4.61
CA ASN A 76 10.14 -20.00 5.39
C ASN A 76 10.16 -18.59 4.80
N ILE A 77 9.62 -17.62 5.53
CA ILE A 77 9.66 -16.18 5.17
C ILE A 77 10.75 -15.51 6.00
N SER A 78 11.67 -14.81 5.34
CA SER A 78 12.75 -14.07 5.98
C SER A 78 12.89 -12.67 5.41
N LEU A 79 13.33 -11.73 6.24
CA LEU A 79 13.58 -10.34 5.86
C LEU A 79 15.08 -10.14 5.69
N GLN A 80 15.49 -9.71 4.49
CA GLN A 80 16.87 -9.42 4.13
C GLN A 80 17.07 -7.92 3.86
N GLU A 81 18.34 -7.50 3.78
CA GLU A 81 18.73 -6.12 3.46
C GLU A 81 18.04 -5.07 4.35
N LYS A 82 18.17 -5.25 5.68
CA LYS A 82 17.56 -4.39 6.71
C LYS A 82 16.03 -4.25 6.57
N GLY A 83 15.35 -5.28 6.05
CA GLY A 83 13.90 -5.28 5.88
C GLY A 83 13.42 -4.64 4.58
N SER A 84 14.30 -4.50 3.58
CA SER A 84 13.95 -4.01 2.24
C SER A 84 13.55 -5.12 1.27
N VAL A 85 13.94 -6.37 1.54
CA VAL A 85 13.64 -7.52 0.67
C VAL A 85 13.01 -8.63 1.51
N VAL A 86 11.86 -9.13 1.04
CA VAL A 86 11.21 -10.33 1.59
C VAL A 86 11.67 -11.53 0.77
N GLU A 87 12.30 -12.50 1.41
CA GLU A 87 12.67 -13.77 0.80
C GLU A 87 11.72 -14.87 1.27
N ILE A 88 11.18 -15.60 0.31
CA ILE A 88 10.31 -16.76 0.51
C ILE A 88 11.07 -18.00 0.04
N ARG A 89 11.19 -18.97 0.93
CA ARG A 89 11.89 -20.24 0.66
C ARG A 89 10.95 -21.41 0.89
N ASN A 90 11.23 -22.52 0.20
CA ASN A 90 10.52 -23.79 0.34
C ASN A 90 9.03 -23.72 -0.01
N PHE A 91 8.66 -22.82 -0.93
CA PHE A 91 7.32 -22.80 -1.48
C PHE A 91 7.10 -24.04 -2.36
N LEU A 92 6.09 -24.86 -2.05
CA LEU A 92 5.84 -26.16 -2.69
C LEU A 92 7.06 -27.12 -2.75
N GLY A 93 8.04 -26.96 -1.86
CA GLY A 93 9.27 -27.76 -1.88
C GLY A 93 10.31 -27.31 -2.92
N GLU A 94 10.11 -26.16 -3.57
CA GLU A 94 11.08 -25.60 -4.51
C GLU A 94 12.38 -25.19 -3.81
N LYS A 95 13.53 -25.47 -4.46
CA LYS A 95 14.85 -24.97 -4.04
C LYS A 95 15.10 -23.51 -4.40
N VAL A 96 14.27 -22.94 -5.28
CA VAL A 96 14.40 -21.55 -5.74
C VAL A 96 13.97 -20.60 -4.61
N VAL A 97 14.80 -19.60 -4.33
CA VAL A 97 14.47 -18.52 -3.39
C VAL A 97 13.74 -17.43 -4.15
N ARG A 98 12.48 -17.18 -3.81
CA ARG A 98 11.68 -16.12 -4.41
C ARG A 98 11.89 -14.84 -3.59
N LYS A 99 12.24 -13.74 -4.25
CA LYS A 99 12.56 -12.45 -3.60
C LYS A 99 11.59 -11.38 -4.04
N VAL A 100 11.05 -10.64 -3.08
CA VAL A 100 10.15 -9.50 -3.32
C VAL A 100 10.77 -8.25 -2.71
N VAL A 101 11.09 -7.28 -3.56
CA VAL A 101 11.66 -5.99 -3.13
C VAL A 101 10.54 -5.06 -2.66
N LEU A 102 10.75 -4.45 -1.49
CA LEU A 102 9.84 -3.48 -0.89
C LEU A 102 10.17 -2.07 -1.41
N PRO A 103 9.15 -1.29 -1.79
CA PRO A 103 9.32 0.11 -2.16
C PRO A 103 9.64 0.97 -0.93
N GLN A 104 10.29 2.11 -1.15
CA GLN A 104 10.63 3.05 -0.08
C GLN A 104 9.37 3.51 0.68
N GLY A 105 9.48 3.56 2.02
CA GLY A 105 8.37 3.98 2.89
C GLY A 105 7.41 2.86 3.30
N VAL A 106 7.63 1.63 2.82
CA VAL A 106 6.95 0.42 3.31
C VAL A 106 7.97 -0.41 4.10
N VAL A 107 7.59 -0.81 5.30
CA VAL A 107 8.41 -1.62 6.20
C VAL A 107 7.70 -2.95 6.43
N ALA A 108 8.43 -4.05 6.24
CA ALA A 108 7.94 -5.36 6.60
C ALA A 108 8.62 -5.84 7.89
N ALA A 109 7.85 -6.48 8.77
CA ALA A 109 8.32 -7.04 10.03
C ALA A 109 7.66 -8.40 10.28
N MET A 110 8.42 -9.36 10.81
CA MET A 110 7.86 -10.61 11.30
C MET A 110 7.17 -10.37 12.64
N SER A 111 5.98 -10.92 12.82
CA SER A 111 5.23 -10.80 14.07
C SER A 111 5.91 -11.58 15.19
N THR A 112 6.11 -10.96 16.34
CA THR A 112 6.61 -11.63 17.55
C THR A 112 5.52 -12.39 18.29
N LYS A 113 4.25 -12.05 18.03
CA LYS A 113 3.09 -12.61 18.76
C LYS A 113 2.53 -13.86 18.10
N GLN A 114 2.63 -13.95 16.78
CA GLN A 114 2.08 -15.05 16.02
C GLN A 114 3.12 -15.60 15.06
N LYS A 115 3.36 -16.90 15.16
CA LYS A 115 4.24 -17.61 14.23
C LYS A 115 3.70 -17.49 12.80
N ASP A 116 4.59 -17.36 11.83
CA ASP A 116 4.27 -17.36 10.40
C ASP A 116 3.37 -16.17 9.96
N GLU A 117 3.34 -15.09 10.75
CA GLU A 117 2.66 -13.82 10.42
C GLU A 117 3.68 -12.76 10.00
N LEU A 118 3.48 -12.19 8.80
CA LEU A 118 4.21 -11.06 8.25
C LEU A 118 3.35 -9.80 8.34
N ILE A 119 3.90 -8.75 8.95
CA ILE A 119 3.26 -7.45 9.10
C ILE A 119 3.91 -6.49 8.10
N ILE A 120 3.10 -5.84 7.27
CA ILE A 120 3.53 -4.84 6.29
C ILE A 120 2.92 -3.51 6.70
N ASP A 121 3.77 -2.56 7.08
CA ASP A 121 3.39 -1.22 7.53
C ASP A 121 3.83 -0.18 6.50
N GLY A 122 2.99 0.84 6.29
CA GLY A 122 3.36 1.97 5.45
C GLY A 122 2.34 3.10 5.52
N ASN A 123 2.73 4.26 4.98
CA ASN A 123 1.84 5.42 4.94
C ASN A 123 0.93 5.39 3.70
N ASP A 124 1.37 4.81 2.58
CA ASP A 124 0.57 4.70 1.35
C ASP A 124 -0.11 3.33 1.23
N LEU A 125 -1.44 3.34 1.19
CA LEU A 125 -2.26 2.12 1.06
C LEU A 125 -1.94 1.36 -0.24
N GLU A 126 -1.67 2.06 -1.34
CA GLU A 126 -1.44 1.39 -2.63
C GLU A 126 -0.13 0.64 -2.65
N GLN A 127 0.93 1.25 -2.13
CA GLN A 127 2.25 0.61 -2.03
C GLN A 127 2.19 -0.59 -1.08
N VAL A 128 1.57 -0.43 0.11
CA VAL A 128 1.41 -1.53 1.08
C VAL A 128 0.61 -2.68 0.47
N SER A 129 -0.52 -2.39 -0.19
CA SER A 129 -1.34 -3.41 -0.83
C SER A 129 -0.65 -4.06 -2.03
N GLN A 130 0.12 -3.30 -2.81
CA GLN A 130 0.86 -3.83 -3.96
C GLN A 130 1.97 -4.77 -3.53
N VAL A 131 2.68 -4.45 -2.45
CA VAL A 131 3.66 -5.36 -1.84
C VAL A 131 2.99 -6.66 -1.41
N ALA A 132 1.89 -6.58 -0.66
CA ALA A 132 1.16 -7.75 -0.22
C ALA A 132 0.73 -8.62 -1.42
N ALA A 133 0.23 -8.00 -2.49
CA ALA A 133 -0.13 -8.69 -3.71
C ALA A 133 1.07 -9.34 -4.42
N ARG A 134 2.24 -8.68 -4.47
CA ARG A 134 3.46 -9.26 -5.06
C ARG A 134 3.95 -10.47 -4.28
N ILE A 135 3.87 -10.42 -2.95
CA ILE A 135 4.20 -11.56 -2.08
C ILE A 135 3.24 -12.72 -2.38
N GLN A 136 1.93 -12.46 -2.44
CA GLN A 136 0.91 -13.45 -2.78
C GLN A 136 1.12 -14.06 -4.18
N GLN A 137 1.47 -13.26 -5.19
CA GLN A 137 1.75 -13.75 -6.54
C GLN A 137 3.07 -14.53 -6.63
N SER A 138 3.99 -14.25 -5.71
CA SER A 138 5.26 -14.97 -5.60
C SER A 138 5.15 -16.23 -4.75
N THR A 139 3.98 -16.53 -4.19
CA THR A 139 3.68 -17.83 -3.57
C THR A 139 2.70 -18.53 -4.48
#